data_AF-A0A359KDA6-F1
#
_entry.id   AF-A0A359KDA6-F1
#
_cell.length_a   1.000
_cell.length_b   1.000
_cell.length_c   1.000
_cell.angle_alpha   90.00
_cell.angle_beta   90.00
_cell.angle_gamma   90.00
#
_symmetry.space_group_name_H-M   'P 1'
#
loop_
_entity.id
_entity.type
_entity.pdbx_description
1 polymer ?
#
loop_
_entity_poly.entity_id
_entity_poly.type
_entity_poly.pdbx_seq_one_letter_code
_entity_poly.pdbx_strand_id
1 'polypeptide(L)'
;MSDASLFPPTAPPARPVAPGLYLVATPIGNLRDMTLRALDVLAAADLVLAEDTRVTAKLLTAYGLKAKLERCDDHASKRAAEIAVERLKAGEVVALVS
;
A
#
# COMPACT_ATOMS: atom_id res chain seq x y z
N MET A 1 13.67 -9.73 32.77
CA MET A 1 13.46 -8.41 32.16
C MET A 1 12.98 -8.66 30.74
N SER A 2 11.72 -8.33 30.48
CA SER A 2 10.99 -8.66 29.26
C SER A 2 11.62 -7.98 28.05
N ASP A 3 12.04 -8.79 27.08
CA ASP A 3 12.48 -8.32 25.78
C ASP A 3 11.31 -7.61 25.08
N ALA A 4 11.44 -6.29 24.94
CA ALA A 4 10.43 -5.41 24.38
C ALA A 4 10.50 -5.31 22.85
N SER A 5 11.26 -6.16 22.15
CA SER A 5 11.42 -6.08 20.68
C SER A 5 10.82 -7.26 19.91
N LEU A 6 9.73 -7.88 20.38
CA LEU A 6 8.96 -8.86 19.58
C LEU A 6 8.22 -8.23 18.38
N PHE A 7 8.34 -6.92 18.18
CA PHE A 7 7.79 -6.21 17.04
C PHE A 7 8.94 -5.62 16.23
N PRO A 8 9.03 -5.87 14.92
CA PRO A 8 9.96 -5.10 14.13
C PRO A 8 9.43 -3.64 14.08
N PRO A 9 10.27 -2.63 14.34
CA PRO A 9 9.92 -1.21 14.14
C PRO A 9 9.81 -0.84 12.64
N THR A 10 9.77 -1.84 11.76
CA THR A 10 9.89 -1.73 10.30
C THR A 10 9.18 -2.91 9.63
N ALA A 11 8.65 -2.69 8.42
CA ALA A 11 8.06 -3.76 7.63
C ALA A 11 9.06 -4.93 7.40
N PRO A 12 8.60 -6.18 7.32
CA PRO A 12 9.47 -7.31 6.94
C PRO A 12 10.16 -7.05 5.60
N PRO A 13 11.31 -7.69 5.31
CA PRO A 13 12.00 -7.51 4.04
C PRO A 13 11.06 -7.84 2.89
N ALA A 14 10.91 -6.88 1.96
CA ALA A 14 9.96 -6.97 0.86
C ALA A 14 10.14 -8.28 0.10
N ARG A 15 9.12 -9.13 0.12
CA ARG A 15 9.09 -10.34 -0.70
C ARG A 15 8.80 -9.95 -2.16
N PRO A 16 9.30 -10.72 -3.14
CA PRO A 16 8.96 -10.46 -4.54
C PRO A 16 7.44 -10.51 -4.73
N VAL A 17 6.88 -9.39 -5.20
CA VAL A 17 5.47 -9.28 -5.60
C VAL A 17 5.45 -9.22 -7.12
N ALA A 18 4.66 -10.09 -7.74
CA ALA A 18 4.52 -10.09 -9.19
C ALA A 18 3.83 -8.79 -9.66
N PRO A 19 4.15 -8.28 -10.86
CA PRO A 19 3.39 -7.18 -11.45
C PRO A 19 1.89 -7.44 -11.46
N GLY A 20 1.08 -6.42 -11.22
CA GLY A 20 -0.37 -6.57 -11.16
C GLY A 20 -1.08 -5.54 -10.30
N LEU A 21 -2.40 -5.59 -10.35
CA LEU A 21 -3.29 -4.78 -9.51
C LEU A 21 -3.65 -5.57 -8.25
N TYR A 22 -3.33 -5.01 -7.08
CA TYR A 22 -3.63 -5.59 -5.79
C TYR A 22 -4.66 -4.75 -5.05
N LEU A 23 -5.77 -5.39 -4.66
CA LEU A 23 -6.74 -4.79 -3.75
C LEU A 23 -6.29 -5.04 -2.32
N VAL A 24 -6.00 -3.98 -1.58
CA VAL A 24 -5.47 -4.05 -0.23
C VAL A 24 -6.47 -3.41 0.72
N ALA A 25 -7.03 -4.21 1.63
CA ALA A 25 -7.87 -3.69 2.70
C ALA A 25 -7.00 -3.00 3.77
N THR A 26 -7.40 -1.80 4.19
CA THR A 26 -6.81 -1.12 5.35
C THR A 26 -7.56 -1.45 6.65
N PRO A 27 -6.89 -1.38 7.81
CA PRO A 27 -7.56 -1.58 9.09
C PRO A 27 -8.47 -0.41 9.42
N ILE A 28 -9.65 -0.69 9.95
CA ILE A 28 -10.62 0.33 10.39
C ILE A 28 -10.25 1.02 11.72
N GLY A 29 -9.04 0.79 12.24
CA GLY A 29 -8.55 1.49 13.43
C GLY A 29 -7.25 0.94 14.01
N ASN A 30 -7.14 -0.38 14.18
CA ASN A 30 -5.95 -0.98 14.76
C ASN A 30 -4.94 -1.36 13.68
N LEU A 31 -3.80 -0.67 13.65
CA LEU A 31 -2.74 -0.95 12.67
C LEU A 31 -2.34 -2.43 12.65
N ARG A 32 -2.34 -3.11 13.80
CA ARG A 32 -1.95 -4.53 13.93
C ARG A 32 -2.85 -5.51 13.18
N ASP A 33 -4.01 -5.07 12.69
CA ASP A 33 -4.87 -5.91 11.86
C ASP A 33 -4.37 -5.98 10.40
N MET A 34 -3.31 -5.23 10.05
CA MET A 34 -2.63 -5.39 8.78
C MET A 34 -2.03 -6.80 8.64
N THR A 35 -2.34 -7.44 7.51
CA THR A 35 -1.68 -8.70 7.15
C THR A 35 -0.26 -8.45 6.63
N LEU A 36 0.63 -9.43 6.87
CA LEU A 36 1.99 -9.39 6.33
C LEU A 36 2.00 -9.28 4.80
N ARG A 37 1.07 -9.98 4.12
CA ARG A 37 0.98 -9.95 2.66
C ARG A 37 0.65 -8.56 2.11
N ALA A 38 -0.20 -7.82 2.80
CA ALA A 38 -0.52 -6.47 2.38
C ALA A 38 0.62 -5.48 2.64
N LEU A 39 1.40 -5.69 3.71
CA LEU A 39 2.67 -4.97 3.90
C LEU A 39 3.66 -5.28 2.77
N ASP A 40 3.79 -6.54 2.34
CA ASP A 40 4.63 -6.92 1.20
C ASP A 40 4.20 -6.19 -0.09
N VAL A 41 2.88 -6.15 -0.36
CA VAL A 41 2.33 -5.44 -1.52
C VAL A 41 2.60 -3.95 -1.45
N LEU A 42 2.32 -3.29 -0.33
CA LEU A 42 2.53 -1.85 -0.17
C LEU A 42 4.00 -1.45 -0.19
N ALA A 43 4.90 -2.34 0.26
CA ALA A 43 6.34 -2.14 0.17
C ALA A 43 6.88 -2.27 -1.26
N ALA A 44 6.25 -3.12 -2.09
CA ALA A 44 6.64 -3.34 -3.48
C ALA A 44 5.89 -2.46 -4.49
N ALA A 45 4.86 -1.72 -4.07
CA ALA A 45 4.02 -0.95 -4.97
C ALA A 45 4.75 0.26 -5.57
N ASP A 46 4.78 0.33 -6.90
CA ASP A 46 5.24 1.49 -7.65
C ASP A 46 4.22 2.63 -7.58
N LEU A 47 2.93 2.29 -7.45
CA LEU A 47 1.81 3.22 -7.29
C LEU A 47 0.80 2.69 -6.29
N VAL A 48 0.41 3.55 -5.35
CA VAL A 48 -0.68 3.32 -4.40
C VAL A 48 -1.81 4.30 -4.71
N LEU A 49 -2.97 3.77 -5.03
CA LEU A 49 -4.22 4.50 -5.24
C LEU A 49 -5.04 4.46 -3.96
N ALA A 50 -5.52 5.60 -3.49
CA ALA A 50 -6.35 5.68 -2.29
C ALA A 50 -7.43 6.76 -2.41
N GLU A 51 -8.58 6.54 -1.78
CA GLU A 51 -9.66 7.54 -1.68
C GLU A 51 -9.20 8.74 -0.82
N ASP A 52 -8.75 8.47 0.42
CA ASP A 52 -8.10 9.47 1.28
C ASP A 52 -6.58 9.22 1.35
N THR A 53 -5.84 10.02 0.59
CA THR A 53 -4.37 9.99 0.54
C THR A 53 -3.72 10.38 1.86
N ARG A 54 -4.39 11.15 2.73
CA ARG A 54 -3.85 11.57 4.03
C ARG A 54 -3.88 10.41 5.03
N VAL A 55 -4.95 9.63 5.04
CA VAL A 55 -5.07 8.43 5.88
C VAL A 55 -4.03 7.40 5.45
N THR A 56 -3.97 7.13 4.15
CA THR A 56 -3.02 6.16 3.58
C THR A 56 -1.57 6.59 3.80
N ALA A 57 -1.23 7.88 3.68
CA ALA A 57 0.11 8.38 3.99
C ALA A 57 0.51 8.13 5.46
N LYS A 58 -0.43 8.28 6.41
CA LYS A 58 -0.17 7.96 7.83
C LYS A 58 0.08 6.48 8.03
N LEU A 59 -0.69 5.61 7.36
CA LEU A 59 -0.50 4.16 7.41
C LEU A 59 0.88 3.77 6.87
N LEU A 60 1.28 4.28 5.70
CA LEU A 60 2.62 4.01 5.14
C LEU A 60 3.72 4.52 6.07
N THR A 61 3.56 5.72 6.63
CA THR A 61 4.51 6.31 7.58
C THR A 61 4.65 5.44 8.83
N ALA A 62 3.55 4.95 9.39
CA ALA A 62 3.56 4.09 10.59
C ALA A 62 4.32 2.78 10.37
N TYR A 63 4.37 2.28 9.13
CA TYR A 63 5.13 1.08 8.74
C TYR A 63 6.50 1.36 8.12
N GLY A 64 6.91 2.63 8.01
CA GLY A 64 8.17 3.02 7.36
C GLY A 64 8.21 2.77 5.85
N LEU A 65 7.04 2.67 5.21
CA LEU A 65 6.91 2.38 3.78
C LEU A 65 6.94 3.67 2.95
N LYS A 66 7.50 3.57 1.75
CA LYS A 66 7.54 4.65 0.75
C LYS A 66 6.96 4.14 -0.55
N ALA A 67 5.89 4.76 -1.01
CA ALA A 67 5.29 4.49 -2.31
C ALA A 67 4.74 5.80 -2.89
N LYS A 68 4.64 5.87 -4.22
CA LYS A 68 3.96 7.00 -4.87
C LYS A 68 2.47 6.89 -4.57
N LEU A 69 1.88 7.97 -4.03
CA LEU A 69 0.45 8.01 -3.72
C LEU A 69 -0.31 8.86 -4.73
N GLU A 70 -1.42 8.33 -5.27
CA GLU A 70 -2.38 9.12 -6.04
C GLU A 70 -3.81 8.92 -5.55
N ARG A 71 -4.61 9.98 -5.67
CA ARG A 71 -6.01 9.98 -5.24
C ARG A 71 -6.87 9.25 -6.26
N CYS A 72 -7.73 8.37 -5.79
CA CYS A 72 -8.72 7.66 -6.60
C CYS A 72 -10.09 7.76 -5.89
N ASP A 73 -10.93 8.68 -6.32
CA ASP A 73 -12.32 8.83 -5.85
C ASP A 73 -13.29 8.85 -7.03
N ASP A 74 -14.60 8.91 -6.78
CA ASP A 74 -15.64 8.83 -7.82
C ASP A 74 -15.46 9.84 -8.96
N HIS A 75 -14.93 11.04 -8.67
CA HIS A 75 -14.70 12.10 -9.66
C HIS A 75 -13.34 11.99 -10.39
N ALA A 76 -12.32 11.42 -9.75
CA ALA A 76 -10.98 11.21 -10.30
C ALA A 76 -10.75 9.80 -10.88
N SER A 77 -11.71 8.89 -10.68
CA SER A 77 -11.64 7.45 -10.96
C SER A 77 -11.19 7.14 -12.38
N LYS A 78 -11.66 7.88 -13.39
CA LYS A 78 -11.30 7.63 -14.79
C LYS A 78 -9.82 7.89 -15.07
N ARG A 79 -9.29 9.02 -14.61
CA ARG A 79 -7.87 9.35 -14.78
C ARG A 79 -6.98 8.42 -13.96
N ALA A 80 -7.37 8.12 -12.72
CA ALA A 80 -6.64 7.19 -11.87
C ALA A 80 -6.61 5.78 -12.49
N ALA A 81 -7.72 5.32 -13.07
CA ALA A 81 -7.79 4.05 -13.78
C ALA A 81 -6.92 4.04 -15.04
N GLU A 82 -6.91 5.11 -15.84
CA GLU A 82 -6.03 5.24 -17.01
C GLU A 82 -4.56 5.17 -16.61
N ILE A 83 -4.16 5.89 -15.57
CA ILE A 83 -2.79 5.82 -15.01
C ILE A 83 -2.47 4.40 -14.56
N ALA A 84 -3.38 3.75 -13.83
CA ALA A 84 -3.19 2.38 -13.35
C ALA A 84 -2.99 1.40 -14.51
N VAL A 85 -3.82 1.48 -15.55
CA VAL A 85 -3.73 0.60 -16.72
C VAL A 85 -2.39 0.76 -17.44
N GLU A 86 -1.92 1.99 -17.63
CA GLU A 86 -0.61 2.22 -18.28
C GLU A 86 0.55 1.67 -17.43
N ARG A 87 0.50 1.85 -16.10
CA ARG A 87 1.48 1.28 -15.15
C ARG A 87 1.49 -0.24 -15.19
N LEU A 88 0.31 -0.86 -15.19
CA LEU A 88 0.17 -2.32 -15.26
C LEU A 88 0.73 -2.89 -16.57
N LYS A 89 0.47 -2.22 -17.71
CA LYS A 89 1.07 -2.60 -19.00
C LYS A 89 2.59 -2.50 -19.01
N ALA A 90 3.16 -1.59 -18.22
CA ALA A 90 4.60 -1.46 -18.04
C ALA A 90 5.21 -2.53 -17.11
N GLY A 91 4.41 -3.42 -16.54
CA GLY A 91 4.87 -4.47 -15.62
C GLY A 91 5.12 -3.95 -14.20
N GLU A 92 4.46 -2.87 -13.80
CA GLU A 92 4.56 -2.32 -12.45
C GLU A 92 3.56 -2.97 -11.47
N VAL A 93 3.83 -2.82 -10.18
CA VAL A 93 2.93 -3.22 -9.08
C VAL A 93 2.07 -2.02 -8.70
N VAL A 94 0.75 -2.15 -8.84
CA VAL A 94 -0.21 -1.12 -8.44
C VAL A 94 -1.06 -1.65 -7.29
N ALA A 95 -1.13 -0.91 -6.19
CA ALA A 95 -2.01 -1.20 -5.06
C ALA A 95 -3.18 -0.22 -5.04
N LEU A 96 -4.40 -0.72 -4.88
CA LEU A 96 -5.58 0.08 -4.54
C LEU A 96 -5.93 -0.21 -3.07
N VAL A 97 -5.98 0.84 -2.26
CA VAL A 97 -6.27 0.76 -0.83
C VAL A 97 -7.63 1.39 -0.52
N SER A 98 -8.39 0.73 0.36
CA SER A 98 -9.68 1.16 0.89
C SER A 98 -9.79 0.90 2.38
#